data_AF-A0A2T5BM36-F1
#
_entry.id   AF-A0A2T5BM36-F1
#
_cell.length_a   1.000
_cell.length_b   1.000
_cell.length_c   1.000
_cell.angle_alpha   90.00
_cell.angle_beta   90.00
_cell.angle_gamma   90.00
#
_symmetry.space_group_name_H-M   'P 1'
#
loop_
_entity.id
_entity.type
_entity.pdbx_description
1 polymer ?
#
loop_
_entity_poly.entity_id
_entity_poly.type
_entity_poly.pdbx_seq_one_letter_code
_entity_poly.pdbx_strand_id
1 'polypeptide(L)'
;MLRTAEITAELTGRVGSGDDFHNLHWRSKLEFSVDCFVCERTGRTTVYECGAERALCSGSRSGFGRHYTAGRIAAYDTTSGKDRLGLRALVDFWWAPFEDTRDGRTGQAPTSHPWVRLHLGYYCPRAKEGGTDSVQTNLVRPRELRCAHCESVMATDATTPAVRLLT
;
A
#
# COMPACT_ATOMS: atom_id res chain seq x y z
N MET A 1 -11.29 16.45 10.00
CA MET A 1 -12.35 15.95 9.09
C MET A 1 -11.96 14.56 8.62
N LEU A 2 -12.89 13.60 8.70
CA LEU A 2 -12.66 12.26 8.16
C LEU A 2 -12.60 12.32 6.62
N ARG A 3 -11.65 11.61 6.03
CA ARG A 3 -11.48 11.45 4.59
C ARG A 3 -11.34 9.96 4.28
N THR A 4 -11.73 9.54 3.08
CA THR A 4 -11.54 8.17 2.62
C THR A 4 -10.81 8.17 1.29
N ALA A 5 -9.80 7.32 1.14
CA ALA A 5 -9.15 7.03 -0.13
C ALA A 5 -9.53 5.61 -0.60
N GLU A 6 -9.98 5.49 -1.83
CA GLU A 6 -10.04 4.22 -2.53
C GLU A 6 -8.72 3.98 -3.23
N ILE A 7 -8.12 2.81 -2.98
CA ILE A 7 -6.86 2.38 -3.56
C ILE A 7 -7.11 1.08 -4.31
N THR A 8 -6.76 1.04 -5.60
CA THR A 8 -6.94 -0.14 -6.43
C THR A 8 -5.64 -0.54 -7.11
N ALA A 9 -5.40 -1.85 -7.23
CA ALA A 9 -4.28 -2.39 -8.00
C ALA A 9 -4.67 -3.73 -8.64
N GLU A 10 -4.01 -4.06 -9.74
CA GLU A 10 -4.18 -5.34 -10.41
C GLU A 10 -2.82 -5.89 -10.86
N LEU A 11 -2.64 -7.19 -10.64
CA LEU A 11 -1.54 -7.97 -11.18
C LEU A 11 -2.09 -8.97 -12.18
N THR A 12 -1.36 -9.20 -13.27
CA THR A 12 -1.69 -10.20 -14.29
C THR A 12 -0.61 -11.27 -14.38
N GLY A 13 -0.90 -12.44 -14.95
CA GLY A 13 0.08 -13.52 -15.12
C GLY A 13 -0.40 -14.85 -14.54
N ARG A 14 0.48 -15.84 -14.34
CA ARG A 14 0.11 -17.17 -13.81
C ARG A 14 -0.22 -17.12 -12.32
N VAL A 15 -1.35 -16.51 -11.96
CA VAL A 15 -1.73 -16.24 -10.57
C VAL A 15 -2.72 -17.27 -9.98
N GLY A 16 -3.13 -18.30 -10.73
CA GLY A 16 -4.26 -19.14 -10.27
C GLY A 16 -4.22 -20.65 -10.45
N SER A 17 -3.09 -21.31 -10.80
CA SER A 17 -2.88 -22.77 -10.65
C SER A 17 -1.65 -23.28 -11.44
N GLY A 18 -1.17 -24.49 -11.10
CA GLY A 18 -0.11 -25.23 -11.80
C GLY A 18 1.03 -25.69 -10.88
N ASP A 19 1.90 -26.58 -11.38
CA ASP A 19 3.01 -27.17 -10.60
C ASP A 19 4.08 -26.14 -10.16
N ASP A 20 4.08 -24.95 -10.76
CA ASP A 20 4.94 -23.81 -10.41
C ASP A 20 4.14 -22.64 -9.77
N PHE A 21 2.97 -22.90 -9.20
CA PHE A 21 2.14 -21.87 -8.59
C PHE A 21 2.71 -21.36 -7.25
N HIS A 22 2.91 -20.05 -7.16
CA HIS A 22 3.56 -19.41 -6.00
C HIS A 22 2.60 -18.94 -4.91
N ASN A 23 1.30 -19.28 -4.94
CA ASN A 23 0.31 -18.81 -3.96
C ASN A 23 0.39 -17.28 -3.69
N LEU A 24 0.57 -16.48 -4.73
CA LEU A 24 0.72 -15.02 -4.62
C LEU A 24 -0.59 -14.41 -4.13
N HIS A 25 -0.51 -13.55 -3.10
CA HIS A 25 -1.67 -12.90 -2.51
C HIS A 25 -1.32 -11.51 -1.95
N TRP A 26 -2.33 -10.65 -1.84
CA TRP A 26 -2.20 -9.38 -1.13
C TRP A 26 -2.10 -9.62 0.37
N ARG A 27 -1.13 -8.98 1.02
CA ARG A 27 -1.03 -8.96 2.48
C ARG A 27 -1.95 -7.88 3.02
N SER A 28 -2.51 -8.11 4.19
CA SER A 28 -3.46 -7.24 4.90
C SER A 28 -2.81 -5.95 5.46
N LYS A 29 -1.90 -5.32 4.70
CA LYS A 29 -1.08 -4.18 5.06
C LYS A 29 -0.83 -3.30 3.83
N LEU A 30 -0.90 -1.99 4.02
CA LEU A 30 -0.46 -1.00 3.02
C LEU A 30 0.27 0.17 3.68
N GLU A 31 1.10 0.86 2.91
CA GLU A 31 1.70 2.13 3.29
C GLU A 31 1.15 3.22 2.39
N PHE A 32 0.72 4.32 2.99
CA PHE A 32 0.06 5.41 2.29
C PHE A 32 0.66 6.73 2.73
N SER A 33 1.06 7.56 1.76
CA SER A 33 1.62 8.87 2.02
C SER A 33 0.50 9.88 2.21
N VAL A 34 0.34 10.33 3.44
CA VAL A 34 -0.64 11.36 3.83
C VAL A 34 -0.01 12.32 4.83
N ASP A 35 -0.58 13.50 4.88
CA ASP A 35 -0.26 14.49 5.90
C ASP A 35 -0.64 13.98 7.28
N CYS A 36 0.23 14.14 8.26
CA CYS A 36 -0.03 13.73 9.64
C CYS A 36 -0.21 14.97 10.52
N PHE A 37 -1.45 15.22 10.93
CA PHE A 37 -1.78 16.34 11.83
C PHE A 37 -1.16 16.16 13.23
N VAL A 38 -0.91 14.92 13.67
CA VAL A 38 -0.37 14.65 15.02
C VAL A 38 1.06 15.17 15.18
N CYS A 39 1.88 15.06 14.13
CA CYS A 39 3.22 15.64 14.13
C CYS A 39 3.33 16.91 13.28
N GLU A 40 2.21 17.38 12.73
CA GLU A 40 2.13 18.56 11.86
C GLU A 40 3.18 18.52 10.74
N ARG A 41 3.24 17.38 10.03
CA ARG A 41 4.15 17.18 8.89
C ARG A 41 3.42 16.62 7.69
N THR A 42 3.77 17.15 6.53
CA THR A 42 3.21 16.74 5.24
C THR A 42 3.90 15.50 4.67
N GLY A 43 3.21 14.78 3.76
CA GLY A 43 3.79 13.70 2.96
C GLY A 43 4.40 12.55 3.76
N ARG A 44 3.73 12.13 4.84
CA ARG A 44 4.25 11.11 5.77
C ARG A 44 3.79 9.73 5.35
N THR A 45 4.74 8.80 5.31
CA THR A 45 4.42 7.38 5.18
C THR A 45 3.69 6.93 6.43
N THR A 46 2.43 6.54 6.25
CA THR A 46 1.60 5.97 7.29
C THR A 46 1.31 4.51 6.96
N VAL A 47 1.53 3.62 7.92
CA VAL A 47 1.31 2.19 7.79
C VAL A 47 -0.08 1.84 8.30
N TYR A 48 -0.86 1.12 7.49
CA TYR A 48 -2.19 0.65 7.80
C TYR A 48 -2.21 -0.88 7.76
N GLU A 49 -2.87 -1.49 8.74
CA GLU A 49 -3.05 -2.94 8.83
C GLU A 49 -4.54 -3.26 8.98
N CYS A 50 -5.02 -4.32 8.33
CA CYS A 50 -6.43 -4.71 8.41
C CYS A 50 -6.78 -5.12 9.84
N GLY A 51 -7.92 -4.64 10.34
CA GLY A 51 -8.37 -4.87 11.72
C GLY A 51 -7.74 -3.92 12.74
N ALA A 52 -6.72 -3.14 12.38
CA ALA A 52 -6.19 -2.10 13.27
C ALA A 52 -7.10 -0.86 13.26
N GLU A 53 -7.40 -0.34 14.45
CA GLU A 53 -8.23 0.88 14.62
C GLU A 53 -7.45 2.17 14.37
N ARG A 54 -6.12 2.09 14.35
CA ARG A 54 -5.21 3.23 14.20
C ARG A 54 -4.09 2.88 13.25
N ALA A 55 -3.65 3.88 12.50
CA ALA A 55 -2.52 3.76 11.59
C ALA A 55 -1.25 4.26 12.28
N LEU A 56 -0.09 3.86 11.76
CA LEU A 56 1.20 4.21 12.35
C LEU A 56 1.98 5.14 11.42
N CYS A 57 2.12 6.40 11.83
CA CYS A 57 2.97 7.35 11.13
C CYS A 57 4.45 7.00 11.34
N SER A 58 5.25 7.09 10.27
CA SER A 58 6.69 6.82 10.33
C SER A 58 7.46 7.80 11.22
N GLY A 59 6.89 8.97 11.53
CA GLY A 59 7.59 10.04 12.25
C GLY A 59 8.70 10.69 11.41
N SER A 60 9.43 11.63 12.00
CA SER A 60 10.59 12.34 11.40
C SER A 60 11.85 11.94 12.15
N ARG A 61 12.96 11.93 11.41
CA ARG A 61 14.30 11.79 11.99
C ARG A 61 14.69 12.98 12.89
N SER A 62 13.96 14.09 12.82
CA SER A 62 14.29 15.36 13.46
C SER A 62 13.50 15.65 14.75
N GLY A 63 12.84 14.66 15.36
CA GLY A 63 12.31 14.81 16.72
C GLY A 63 10.95 14.14 17.02
N PHE A 64 10.14 13.86 16.00
CA PHE A 64 8.88 13.12 16.20
C PHE A 64 9.08 11.65 15.86
N GLY A 65 9.19 10.79 16.87
CA GLY A 65 9.25 9.34 16.69
C GLY A 65 8.00 8.77 16.00
N ARG A 66 8.03 7.45 15.72
CA ARG A 66 6.84 6.73 15.24
C ARG A 66 5.69 6.92 16.24
N HIS A 67 4.51 7.23 15.75
CA HIS A 67 3.33 7.48 16.59
C HIS A 67 2.05 7.05 15.88
N TYR A 68 1.03 6.75 16.65
CA TYR A 68 -0.29 6.43 16.11
C TYR A 68 -0.98 7.69 15.60
N THR A 69 -1.73 7.53 14.52
CA THR A 69 -2.62 8.54 13.95
C THR A 69 -4.00 7.94 13.70
N ALA A 70 -5.01 8.81 13.65
CA ALA A 70 -6.38 8.41 13.36
C ALA A 70 -6.50 8.04 11.87
N GLY A 71 -6.51 6.74 11.60
CA GLY A 71 -6.72 6.17 10.28
C GLY A 71 -6.79 4.64 10.36
N ARG A 72 -7.49 4.02 9.41
CA ARG A 72 -7.70 2.56 9.37
C ARG A 72 -8.03 2.11 7.95
N ILE A 73 -7.93 0.80 7.73
CA ILE A 73 -8.49 0.17 6.53
C ILE A 73 -9.97 -0.12 6.83
N ALA A 74 -10.87 0.57 6.14
CA ALA A 74 -12.33 0.42 6.30
C ALA A 74 -12.89 -0.75 5.50
N ALA A 75 -12.29 -1.05 4.34
CA ALA A 75 -12.58 -2.23 3.53
C ALA A 75 -11.32 -2.70 2.80
N TYR A 76 -11.20 -4.02 2.59
CA TYR A 76 -10.05 -4.62 1.93
C TYR A 76 -10.50 -5.85 1.13
N ASP A 77 -10.89 -5.60 -0.12
CA ASP A 77 -11.43 -6.60 -1.02
C ASP A 77 -10.32 -7.10 -1.95
N THR A 78 -10.09 -8.41 -1.95
CA THR A 78 -9.15 -9.05 -2.87
C THR A 78 -9.93 -9.92 -3.85
N THR A 79 -9.47 -9.98 -5.11
CA THR A 79 -10.06 -10.82 -6.14
C THR A 79 -8.97 -11.68 -6.75
N SER A 80 -9.10 -13.00 -6.64
CA SER A 80 -8.20 -13.96 -7.28
C SER A 80 -8.91 -14.64 -8.45
N GLY A 81 -8.28 -14.61 -9.62
CA GLY A 81 -8.68 -15.34 -10.81
C GLY A 81 -7.51 -16.16 -11.36
N LYS A 82 -7.75 -16.94 -12.42
CA LYS A 82 -6.73 -17.78 -13.04
C LYS A 82 -5.48 -16.98 -13.46
N ASP A 83 -5.72 -15.82 -14.06
CA ASP A 83 -4.66 -14.99 -14.65
C ASP A 83 -4.57 -13.57 -14.07
N ARG A 84 -5.26 -13.32 -12.95
CA ARG A 84 -5.37 -11.98 -12.34
C ARG A 84 -5.44 -12.03 -10.82
N LEU A 85 -4.87 -11.01 -10.18
CA LEU A 85 -4.99 -10.75 -8.76
C LEU A 85 -5.26 -9.25 -8.53
N GLY A 86 -6.47 -8.93 -8.12
CA GLY A 86 -6.95 -7.56 -7.88
C GLY A 86 -7.03 -7.22 -6.40
N LEU A 87 -6.85 -5.93 -6.09
CA LEU A 87 -7.08 -5.33 -4.78
C LEU A 87 -7.95 -4.09 -4.93
N ARG A 88 -8.90 -3.94 -4.01
CA ARG A 88 -9.58 -2.69 -3.71
C ARG A 88 -9.58 -2.46 -2.20
N ALA A 89 -8.94 -1.39 -1.75
CA ALA A 89 -8.90 -0.99 -0.35
C ALA A 89 -9.54 0.37 -0.14
N LEU A 90 -10.32 0.53 0.92
CA LEU A 90 -10.80 1.82 1.41
C LEU A 90 -10.02 2.18 2.67
N VAL A 91 -9.33 3.31 2.63
CA VAL A 91 -8.49 3.81 3.73
C VAL A 91 -9.10 5.08 4.29
N ASP A 92 -9.57 4.99 5.52
CA ASP A 92 -10.03 6.13 6.30
C ASP A 92 -8.83 6.81 6.96
N PHE A 93 -8.78 8.13 6.90
CA PHE A 93 -7.79 8.92 7.63
C PHE A 93 -8.36 10.28 8.03
N TRP A 94 -7.90 10.78 9.17
CA TRP A 94 -8.27 12.11 9.62
C TRP A 94 -7.31 13.15 9.06
N TRP A 95 -7.88 14.21 8.51
CA TRP A 95 -7.12 15.34 8.02
C TRP A 95 -7.75 16.67 8.47
N ALA A 96 -6.89 17.61 8.82
CA ALA A 96 -7.24 19.01 9.09
C ALA A 96 -6.11 19.89 8.55
N PRO A 97 -6.38 21.13 8.13
CA PRO A 97 -5.33 22.07 7.75
C PRO A 97 -4.37 22.31 8.94
N PHE A 98 -3.07 22.31 8.67
CA PHE A 98 -2.01 22.68 9.62
C PHE A 98 -0.86 23.33 8.85
N GLU A 99 0.06 24.00 9.55
CA GLU A 99 1.32 24.48 8.97
C GLU A 99 2.42 23.45 9.23
N ASP A 100 3.17 23.05 8.21
CA ASP A 100 4.25 22.09 8.34
C ASP A 100 5.36 22.69 9.21
N THR A 101 5.58 22.09 10.37
CA THR A 101 6.52 22.59 11.40
C THR A 101 7.97 22.66 10.94
N ARG A 102 8.34 22.02 9.83
CA ARG A 102 9.71 22.11 9.27
C ARG A 102 9.82 23.15 8.18
N ASP A 103 8.83 23.26 7.31
CA ASP A 103 8.95 23.99 6.04
C ASP A 103 8.09 25.27 6.00
N GLY A 104 7.19 25.46 6.97
CA GLY A 104 6.19 26.54 6.98
C GLY A 104 5.10 26.40 5.90
N ARG A 105 5.05 25.24 5.23
CA ARG A 105 4.09 24.99 4.15
C ARG A 105 2.74 24.59 4.73
N THR A 106 1.66 25.18 4.25
CA THR A 106 0.31 24.73 4.61
C THR A 106 0.11 23.29 4.13
N GLY A 107 -0.22 22.39 5.04
CA GLY A 107 -0.66 21.04 4.72
C GLY A 107 -1.86 21.12 3.78
N GLN A 108 -1.78 20.41 2.66
CA GLN A 108 -2.88 20.33 1.70
C GLN A 108 -3.55 18.98 1.88
N ALA A 109 -4.88 18.95 1.71
CA ALA A 109 -5.56 17.66 1.62
C ALA A 109 -4.84 16.85 0.53
N PRO A 110 -4.63 15.53 0.73
CA PRO A 110 -3.93 14.72 -0.26
C PRO A 110 -4.48 15.05 -1.65
N THR A 111 -3.60 15.34 -2.60
CA THR A 111 -4.02 15.62 -3.97
C THR A 111 -4.44 14.31 -4.64
N SER A 112 -4.98 14.36 -5.85
CA SER A 112 -4.99 13.16 -6.68
C SER A 112 -3.56 12.61 -6.81
N HIS A 113 -3.36 11.30 -6.59
CA HIS A 113 -2.08 10.55 -6.74
C HIS A 113 -1.06 10.55 -5.56
N PRO A 114 -1.48 10.41 -4.29
CA PRO A 114 -0.54 10.14 -3.19
C PRO A 114 0.23 8.84 -3.41
N TRP A 115 1.43 8.75 -2.84
CA TRP A 115 2.23 7.53 -2.87
C TRP A 115 1.58 6.42 -2.06
N VAL A 116 1.51 5.22 -2.63
CA VAL A 116 1.09 4.00 -1.93
C VAL A 116 2.08 2.88 -2.20
N ARG A 117 2.29 2.02 -1.20
CA ARG A 117 2.90 0.69 -1.32
C ARG A 117 1.94 -0.37 -0.81
N LEU A 118 1.69 -1.37 -1.64
CA LEU A 118 0.84 -2.51 -1.39
C LEU A 118 1.72 -3.75 -1.23
N HIS A 119 1.55 -4.47 -0.12
CA HIS A 119 2.41 -5.59 0.24
C HIS A 119 1.85 -6.90 -0.29
N LEU A 120 2.73 -7.77 -0.77
CA LEU A 120 2.42 -9.09 -1.31
C LEU A 120 3.11 -10.16 -0.49
N GLY A 121 2.48 -11.33 -0.42
CA GLY A 121 3.02 -12.56 0.13
C GLY A 121 2.93 -13.66 -0.92
N TYR A 122 3.86 -14.60 -0.86
CA TYR A 122 3.86 -15.78 -1.73
C TYR A 122 4.53 -16.96 -1.03
N TYR A 123 4.32 -18.16 -1.55
CA TYR A 123 4.97 -19.39 -1.14
C TYR A 123 5.61 -20.07 -2.35
N CYS A 124 6.92 -20.27 -2.34
CA CYS A 124 7.63 -20.91 -3.44
C CYS A 124 7.48 -22.44 -3.37
N PRO A 125 6.91 -23.10 -4.39
CA PRO A 125 6.76 -24.56 -4.37
C PRO A 125 8.10 -25.30 -4.50
N ARG A 126 9.10 -24.68 -5.15
CA ARG A 126 10.42 -25.28 -5.38
C ARG A 126 11.30 -25.26 -4.12
N ALA A 127 11.42 -24.09 -3.48
CA ALA A 127 12.22 -23.92 -2.27
C ALA A 127 11.46 -24.30 -0.98
N LYS A 128 10.12 -24.41 -1.05
CA LYS A 128 9.22 -24.62 0.10
C LYS A 128 9.28 -23.51 1.14
N GLU A 129 9.60 -22.29 0.70
CA GLU A 129 9.75 -21.11 1.56
C GLU A 129 8.75 -20.00 1.20
N GLY A 130 8.33 -19.27 2.24
CA GLY A 130 7.56 -18.04 2.07
C GLY A 130 8.43 -16.89 1.59
N GLY A 131 7.81 -15.93 0.91
CA GLY A 131 8.46 -14.69 0.52
C GLY A 131 7.50 -13.52 0.45
N THR A 132 8.05 -12.33 0.27
CA THR A 132 7.29 -11.08 0.19
C THR A 132 7.78 -10.24 -0.98
N ASP A 133 6.88 -9.47 -1.57
CA ASP A 133 7.18 -8.42 -2.55
C ASP A 133 6.24 -7.24 -2.30
N SER A 134 6.32 -6.19 -3.10
CA SER A 134 5.36 -5.10 -3.06
C SER A 134 5.21 -4.44 -4.43
N VAL A 135 4.07 -3.79 -4.65
CA VAL A 135 3.90 -2.81 -5.72
C VAL A 135 3.69 -1.43 -5.12
N GLN A 136 4.16 -0.40 -5.81
CA GLN A 136 4.08 0.97 -5.32
C GLN A 136 3.98 1.95 -6.48
N THR A 137 3.39 3.13 -6.26
CA THR A 137 3.08 4.06 -7.36
C THR A 137 4.30 4.53 -8.15
N ASN A 138 5.47 4.61 -7.52
CA ASN A 138 6.72 5.13 -8.09
C ASN A 138 7.67 4.07 -8.67
N LEU A 139 7.15 2.99 -9.25
CA LEU A 139 7.94 2.00 -9.99
C LEU A 139 7.84 2.20 -11.50
N VAL A 140 8.92 1.85 -12.21
CA VAL A 140 8.91 1.70 -13.67
C VAL A 140 8.06 0.49 -14.02
N ARG A 141 7.21 0.63 -15.05
CA ARG A 141 6.25 -0.40 -15.49
C ARG A 141 6.34 -0.65 -16.99
N PRO A 142 5.99 -1.86 -17.48
CA PRO A 142 5.57 -3.03 -16.69
C PRO A 142 6.74 -3.61 -15.87
N ARG A 143 6.45 -4.14 -14.68
CA ARG A 143 7.43 -4.82 -13.83
C ARG A 143 7.04 -6.28 -13.63
N GLU A 144 7.97 -7.19 -13.86
CA GLU A 144 7.80 -8.58 -13.47
C GLU A 144 8.10 -8.77 -11.98
N LEU A 145 7.16 -9.39 -11.28
CA LEU A 145 7.36 -9.87 -9.92
C LEU A 145 7.96 -11.27 -10.00
N ARG A 146 9.16 -11.43 -9.47
CA ARG A 146 9.91 -12.69 -9.52
C ARG A 146 10.08 -13.26 -8.13
N CYS A 147 9.95 -14.58 -8.03
CA CYS A 147 10.22 -15.30 -6.80
C CYS A 147 11.69 -15.13 -6.42
N ALA A 148 11.98 -14.69 -5.19
CA ALA A 148 13.35 -14.50 -4.73
C ALA A 148 14.11 -15.84 -4.54
N HIS A 149 13.37 -16.95 -4.49
CA HIS A 149 13.92 -18.28 -4.22
C HIS A 149 14.21 -19.11 -5.47
N CYS A 150 13.45 -18.91 -6.55
CA CYS A 150 13.59 -19.69 -7.78
C CYS A 150 13.54 -18.85 -9.07
N GLU A 151 13.53 -17.52 -8.94
CA GLU A 151 13.58 -16.51 -10.02
C GLU A 151 12.44 -16.55 -11.05
N SER A 152 11.51 -17.49 -10.87
CA SER A 152 10.34 -17.65 -11.73
C SER A 152 9.44 -16.43 -11.63
N VAL A 153 8.89 -16.00 -12.76
CA VAL A 153 7.92 -14.90 -12.82
C VAL A 153 6.61 -15.36 -12.19
N MET A 154 6.18 -14.65 -11.15
CA MET A 154 4.94 -14.91 -10.42
C MET A 154 3.78 -14.12 -11.01
N ALA A 155 4.01 -12.86 -11.37
CA ALA A 155 3.02 -11.96 -11.95
C ALA A 155 3.71 -10.75 -12.61
N THR A 156 2.91 -9.92 -13.27
CA THR A 156 3.29 -8.66 -13.90
C THR A 156 2.46 -7.52 -13.29
N ASP A 157 3.15 -6.51 -12.77
CA ASP A 157 2.61 -5.21 -12.41
C ASP A 157 2.65 -4.30 -13.65
N ALA A 158 1.56 -4.30 -14.41
CA ALA A 158 1.47 -3.56 -15.67
C ALA A 158 0.95 -2.12 -15.49
N THR A 159 0.18 -1.85 -14.44
CA THR A 159 -0.51 -0.57 -14.25
C THR A 159 -0.29 -0.03 -12.84
N THR A 160 -0.01 1.26 -12.75
CA THR A 160 0.21 1.95 -11.48
C THR A 160 -1.02 1.82 -10.58
N PRO A 161 -0.85 1.50 -9.27
CA PRO A 161 -1.94 1.55 -8.31
C PRO A 161 -2.67 2.89 -8.39
N ALA A 162 -3.98 2.86 -8.58
CA ALA A 162 -4.80 4.05 -8.63
C ALA A 162 -5.23 4.46 -7.22
N VAL A 163 -5.21 5.76 -6.95
CA VAL A 163 -5.72 6.32 -5.70
C VAL A 163 -6.75 7.38 -6.03
N ARG A 164 -7.96 7.20 -5.49
CA ARG A 164 -9.09 8.11 -5.66
C ARG A 164 -9.59 8.55 -4.29
N LEU A 165 -9.61 9.85 -4.04
CA LEU A 165 -10.20 10.37 -2.82
C LEU A 165 -11.71 10.41 -2.95
N LEU A 166 -12.38 9.86 -1.95
CA LEU A 166 -13.83 9.87 -1.82
C LEU A 166 -14.15 11.07 -0.91
N THR A 167 -14.90 12.03 -1.46
CA THR A 167 -15.28 13.30 -0.81
C THR A 167 -16.16 13.09 0.40
#